data_AF-A0A9Q4PYL3-F1
#
_entry.id   AF-A0A9Q4PYL3-F1
#
_cell.length_a   1.000
_cell.length_b   1.000
_cell.length_c   1.000
_cell.angle_alpha   90.00
_cell.angle_beta   90.00
_cell.angle_gamma   90.00
#
_symmetry.space_group_name_H-M   'P 1'
#
loop_
_entity.id
_entity.type
_entity.pdbx_description
1 polymer ?
#
loop_
_entity_poly.entity_id
_entity_poly.type
_entity_poly.pdbx_seq_one_letter_code
_entity_poly.pdbx_strand_id
1 'polypeptide(L)'
;MARPKQAIDFQRSLFSFHTGGIPPCRDQTGLNAYRRLCYSCPYSVRREGILFCHRHDMVVTVRDKYGLKEWKQLRKVILARDGHRCRHCGAEEYLHIHHRDGDRTNDTPDNLITLCERCHSSVHAKERKSWHVYDSGLQERRTV
;
A
#
# COMPACT_ATOMS: atom_id res chain seq x y z
N MET A 1 -14.07 33.46 2.96
CA MET A 1 -14.29 32.47 1.89
C MET A 1 -13.34 31.31 2.12
N ALA A 2 -13.87 30.10 2.24
CA ALA A 2 -13.16 28.93 2.74
C ALA A 2 -12.09 28.44 1.74
N ARG A 3 -10.89 28.15 2.26
CA ARG A 3 -9.78 27.53 1.51
C ARG A 3 -10.26 26.20 0.92
N PRO A 4 -10.11 25.94 -0.40
CA PRO A 4 -10.44 24.64 -0.97
C PRO A 4 -9.54 23.57 -0.35
N LYS A 5 -10.16 22.49 0.13
CA LYS A 5 -9.50 21.33 0.73
C LYS A 5 -8.60 20.69 -0.32
N GLN A 6 -7.29 20.66 -0.04
CA GLN A 6 -6.31 19.94 -0.84
C GLN A 6 -6.74 18.47 -0.91
N ALA A 7 -6.86 17.95 -2.12
CA ALA A 7 -7.00 16.53 -2.36
C ALA A 7 -5.76 15.85 -1.77
N ILE A 8 -5.96 15.02 -0.75
CA ILE A 8 -4.90 14.18 -0.20
C ILE A 8 -4.66 13.09 -1.24
N ASP A 9 -3.53 13.20 -1.94
CA ASP A 9 -3.08 12.25 -2.94
C ASP A 9 -3.00 10.84 -2.33
N PHE A 10 -3.88 9.97 -2.82
CA PHE A 10 -3.99 8.57 -2.42
C PHE A 10 -3.02 7.64 -3.18
N GLN A 11 -2.30 8.18 -4.16
CA GLN A 11 -1.04 7.61 -4.56
C GLN A 11 0.04 8.19 -3.67
N ARG A 12 1.00 7.37 -3.26
CA ARG A 12 2.29 7.91 -2.85
C ARG A 12 2.71 8.92 -3.92
N SER A 13 2.79 10.18 -3.52
CA SER A 13 3.10 11.28 -4.43
C SER A 13 4.25 10.87 -5.35
N LEU A 14 4.19 11.22 -6.64
CA LEU A 14 5.32 10.98 -7.55
C LEU A 14 6.64 11.48 -6.93
N PHE A 15 6.57 12.52 -6.09
CA PHE A 15 7.67 13.01 -5.27
C PHE A 15 8.36 11.93 -4.40
N SER A 16 7.63 10.96 -3.85
CA SER A 16 8.20 9.81 -3.09
C SER A 16 9.09 8.89 -3.93
N PHE A 17 9.08 9.02 -5.26
CA PHE A 17 9.94 8.30 -6.19
C PHE A 17 11.04 9.17 -6.81
N HIS A 18 11.04 10.48 -6.54
CA HIS A 18 12.15 11.37 -6.93
C HIS A 18 13.29 11.21 -5.91
N THR A 19 14.53 11.32 -6.38
CA THR A 19 15.69 11.45 -5.51
C THR A 19 15.52 12.71 -4.65
N GLY A 20 15.37 12.55 -3.33
CA GLY A 20 15.03 13.62 -2.38
C GLY A 20 13.62 13.55 -1.77
N GLY A 21 12.76 12.63 -2.24
CA GLY A 21 11.41 12.42 -1.72
C GLY A 21 11.33 11.80 -0.32
N ILE A 22 10.15 11.87 0.31
CA ILE A 22 9.85 11.13 1.55
C ILE A 22 9.87 9.63 1.21
N PRO A 23 10.71 8.83 1.89
CA PRO A 23 10.90 7.44 1.53
C PRO A 23 9.65 6.63 1.93
N PRO A 24 9.38 5.53 1.22
CA PRO A 24 8.36 4.56 1.56
C PRO A 24 8.25 4.16 3.04
N CYS A 25 9.38 4.05 3.73
CA CYS A 25 9.46 3.62 5.11
C CYS A 25 9.31 4.78 6.11
N ARG A 26 9.21 6.03 5.65
CA ARG A 26 9.23 7.24 6.50
C ARG A 26 10.41 7.27 7.48
N ASP A 27 11.59 6.84 7.00
CA ASP A 27 12.83 6.72 7.78
C ASP A 27 12.77 5.74 8.96
N GLN A 28 11.72 4.93 9.06
CA GLN A 28 11.62 3.86 10.05
C GLN A 28 12.03 2.55 9.37
N THR A 29 13.33 2.25 9.38
CA THR A 29 13.88 1.03 8.79
C THR A 29 13.29 -0.21 9.50
N GLY A 30 12.81 -1.19 8.73
CA GLY A 30 12.12 -2.35 9.30
C GLY A 30 10.64 -2.14 9.61
N LEU A 31 10.12 -0.90 9.61
CA LEU A 31 8.70 -0.64 9.80
C LEU A 31 7.88 -1.39 8.74
N ASN A 32 6.89 -2.14 9.21
CA ASN A 32 6.03 -3.03 8.43
C ASN A 32 6.72 -4.21 7.74
N ALA A 33 8.04 -4.39 7.93
CA ALA A 33 8.87 -5.42 7.31
C ALA A 33 8.42 -5.79 5.89
N TYR A 34 8.19 -4.81 5.03
CA TYR A 34 7.65 -5.06 3.69
C TYR A 34 8.75 -4.83 2.67
N ARG A 35 9.59 -5.86 2.46
CA ARG A 35 10.75 -5.82 1.55
C ARG A 35 10.41 -5.25 0.17
N ARG A 36 9.20 -5.52 -0.34
CA ARG A 36 8.73 -4.99 -1.62
C ARG A 36 8.68 -3.48 -1.72
N LEU A 37 8.49 -2.75 -0.62
CA LEU A 37 8.56 -1.28 -0.64
C LEU A 37 9.97 -0.77 -0.91
N CYS A 38 10.96 -1.50 -0.40
CA CYS A 38 12.36 -1.16 -0.62
C CYS A 38 12.71 -1.33 -2.09
N TYR A 39 12.10 -2.27 -2.83
CA TYR A 39 12.32 -2.42 -4.26
C TYR A 39 11.92 -1.21 -5.12
N SER A 40 10.97 -0.40 -4.65
CA SER A 40 10.50 0.80 -5.35
C SER A 40 10.99 2.09 -4.68
N CYS A 41 11.90 2.00 -3.71
CA CYS A 41 12.42 3.15 -2.98
C CYS A 41 13.54 3.83 -3.80
N PRO A 42 13.52 5.17 -3.99
CA PRO A 42 14.59 5.88 -4.70
C PRO A 42 15.95 5.79 -3.97
N TYR A 43 15.92 5.51 -2.66
CA TYR A 43 17.12 5.32 -1.84
C TYR A 43 17.67 3.89 -1.85
N SER A 44 17.02 2.97 -2.57
CA SER A 44 17.43 1.58 -2.66
C SER A 44 18.26 1.32 -3.91
N VAL A 45 19.31 0.52 -3.76
CA VAL A 45 20.15 0.05 -4.85
C VAL A 45 20.20 -1.47 -4.82
N ARG A 46 20.14 -2.08 -6.00
CA ARG A 46 20.25 -3.53 -6.17
C ARG A 46 21.59 -3.86 -6.81
N ARG A 47 22.41 -4.68 -6.16
CA ARG A 47 23.69 -5.16 -6.68
C ARG A 47 23.85 -6.62 -6.28
N GLU A 48 24.05 -7.51 -7.25
CA GLU A 48 24.40 -8.92 -7.00
C GLU A 48 23.45 -9.65 -6.01
N GLY A 49 22.14 -9.39 -6.12
CA GLY A 49 21.13 -9.97 -5.22
C GLY A 49 21.01 -9.29 -3.85
N ILE A 50 21.90 -8.36 -3.53
CA ILE A 50 21.84 -7.54 -2.33
C ILE A 50 20.97 -6.31 -2.60
N LEU A 51 20.06 -6.03 -1.67
CA LEU A 51 19.27 -4.80 -1.64
C LEU A 51 19.88 -3.89 -0.57
N PHE A 52 20.43 -2.76 -0.98
CA PHE A 52 21.10 -1.80 -0.11
C PHE A 52 20.32 -0.50 -0.05
N CYS A 53 20.23 0.11 1.13
CA CYS A 53 19.62 1.42 1.34
C CYS A 53 20.73 2.44 1.60
N HIS A 54 21.01 3.34 0.65
CA HIS A 54 22.08 4.34 0.82
C HIS A 54 21.69 5.46 1.78
N ARG A 55 20.39 5.68 2.02
CA ARG A 55 19.92 6.71 2.97
C ARG A 55 20.23 6.38 4.43
N HIS A 56 20.26 5.10 4.78
CA HIS A 56 20.57 4.63 6.13
C HIS A 56 21.85 3.78 6.16
N ASP A 57 22.62 3.79 5.06
CA ASP A 57 23.88 3.05 4.92
C ASP A 57 23.79 1.58 5.40
N MET A 58 22.77 0.85 4.93
CA MET A 58 22.50 -0.50 5.43
C MET A 58 22.04 -1.49 4.36
N VAL A 59 22.37 -2.76 4.56
CA VAL A 59 21.76 -3.86 3.81
C VAL A 59 20.33 -4.07 4.29
N VAL A 60 19.38 -4.09 3.34
CA VAL A 60 17.97 -4.34 3.62
C VAL A 60 17.78 -5.84 3.87
N THR A 61 17.65 -6.21 5.14
CA THR A 61 17.42 -7.59 5.61
C THR A 61 15.96 -7.87 5.99
N VAL A 62 15.08 -6.87 5.85
CA VAL A 62 13.67 -6.99 6.22
C VAL A 62 13.01 -8.15 5.48
N ARG A 63 12.17 -8.91 6.20
CA ARG A 63 11.41 -10.05 5.67
C ARG A 63 10.22 -9.57 4.83
N ASP A 64 9.35 -10.49 4.41
CA ASP A 64 8.04 -10.14 3.86
C ASP A 64 7.00 -10.07 4.98
N LYS A 65 6.35 -8.91 5.11
CA LYS A 65 5.33 -8.56 6.11
C LYS A 65 4.36 -9.68 6.42
N TYR A 66 3.82 -10.29 5.36
CA TYR A 66 2.77 -11.29 5.48
C TYR A 66 3.24 -12.62 6.10
N GLY A 67 4.56 -12.82 6.18
CA GLY A 67 5.18 -13.95 6.89
C GLY A 67 5.38 -13.73 8.39
N LEU A 68 5.30 -12.49 8.88
CA LEU A 68 5.54 -12.14 10.28
C LEU A 68 4.50 -12.74 11.23
N LYS A 69 4.93 -13.04 12.46
CA LYS A 69 4.05 -13.57 13.51
C LYS A 69 2.99 -12.54 13.91
N GLU A 70 3.40 -11.28 13.99
CA GLU A 70 2.57 -10.13 14.34
C GLU A 70 1.47 -9.92 13.31
N TRP A 71 1.80 -9.99 12.01
CA TRP A 71 0.80 -9.94 10.94
C TRP A 71 -0.18 -11.11 10.99
N LYS A 72 0.32 -12.33 11.22
CA LYS A 72 -0.54 -13.51 11.36
C LYS A 72 -1.51 -13.37 12.54
N GLN A 73 -1.06 -12.78 13.65
CA GLN A 73 -1.91 -12.51 14.81
C GLN A 73 -2.94 -11.42 14.51
N LEU A 74 -2.52 -10.30 13.92
CA LEU A 74 -3.42 -9.23 13.50
C LEU A 74 -4.49 -9.75 12.53
N ARG A 75 -4.11 -10.56 11.54
CA ARG A 75 -5.04 -11.22 10.62
C ARG A 75 -6.11 -12.01 11.36
N LYS A 76 -5.75 -12.79 12.38
CA LYS A 76 -6.73 -13.55 13.19
C LYS A 76 -7.69 -12.62 13.92
N VAL A 77 -7.19 -11.54 14.52
CA VAL A 77 -8.00 -10.54 15.22
C VAL A 77 -9.02 -9.90 14.26
N ILE A 78 -8.59 -9.49 13.07
CA ILE A 78 -9.48 -8.87 12.08
C ILE A 78 -10.54 -9.87 11.58
N LEU A 79 -10.15 -11.12 11.28
CA LEU A 79 -11.10 -12.17 10.90
C LEU A 79 -12.14 -12.43 11.99
N ALA A 80 -11.71 -12.51 13.26
CA ALA A 80 -12.61 -12.73 14.38
C ALA A 80 -13.58 -11.56 14.58
N ARG A 81 -13.08 -10.31 14.55
CA ARG A 81 -13.89 -9.08 14.60
C ARG A 81 -14.96 -9.07 13.51
N ASP A 82 -14.57 -9.50 12.31
CA ASP A 82 -15.45 -9.49 11.14
C ASP A 82 -16.37 -10.73 11.06
N GLY A 83 -16.31 -11.62 12.05
CA GLY A 83 -17.16 -12.81 12.16
C GLY A 83 -16.82 -13.91 11.17
N HIS A 84 -15.55 -13.98 10.72
CA HIS A 84 -15.10 -14.88 9.66
C HIS A 84 -15.94 -14.79 8.38
N ARG A 85 -16.35 -13.56 8.04
CA ARG A 85 -17.20 -13.27 6.90
C ARG A 85 -16.68 -12.06 6.13
N CYS A 86 -16.88 -12.10 4.82
CA CYS A 86 -16.72 -10.95 3.96
C CYS A 86 -17.65 -9.83 4.45
N ARG A 87 -17.09 -8.68 4.81
CA ARG A 87 -17.83 -7.52 5.29
C ARG A 87 -18.68 -6.83 4.22
N HIS A 88 -18.52 -7.22 2.95
CA HIS A 88 -19.30 -6.70 1.84
C HIS A 88 -20.46 -7.62 1.42
N CYS A 89 -20.25 -8.94 1.37
CA CYS A 89 -21.25 -9.87 0.84
C CYS A 89 -21.57 -11.07 1.75
N GLY A 90 -20.97 -11.17 2.94
CA GLY A 90 -21.26 -12.22 3.92
C GLY A 90 -20.62 -13.60 3.65
N ALA A 91 -19.94 -13.79 2.51
CA ALA A 91 -19.26 -15.04 2.16
C ALA A 91 -18.21 -15.43 3.22
N GLU A 92 -18.08 -16.73 3.49
CA GLU A 92 -17.23 -17.29 4.56
C GLU A 92 -15.89 -17.85 4.03
N GLU A 93 -15.79 -18.06 2.73
CA GLU A 93 -14.64 -18.69 2.09
C GLU A 93 -13.71 -17.68 1.40
N TYR A 94 -12.46 -18.11 1.17
CA TYR A 94 -11.44 -17.35 0.45
C TYR A 94 -11.29 -15.90 0.96
N LEU A 95 -11.11 -15.77 2.28
CA LEU A 95 -11.07 -14.49 2.97
C LEU A 95 -9.67 -13.85 2.95
N HIS A 96 -9.63 -12.57 2.59
CA HIS A 96 -8.46 -11.73 2.55
C HIS A 96 -8.65 -10.53 3.48
N ILE A 97 -7.53 -10.01 4.01
CA ILE A 97 -7.53 -8.73 4.71
C ILE A 97 -7.13 -7.66 3.71
N HIS A 98 -7.96 -6.64 3.59
CA HIS A 98 -7.80 -5.52 2.68
C HIS A 98 -7.54 -4.23 3.47
N HIS A 99 -6.61 -3.41 2.99
CA HIS A 99 -6.34 -2.06 3.47
C HIS A 99 -7.31 -1.09 2.79
N ARG A 100 -8.25 -0.52 3.55
CA ARG A 100 -9.30 0.37 3.03
C ARG A 100 -8.74 1.62 2.36
N ASP A 101 -7.60 2.09 2.86
CA ASP A 101 -6.92 3.25 2.33
C ASP A 101 -5.92 2.96 1.20
N GLY A 102 -5.85 1.71 0.72
CA GLY A 102 -4.86 1.29 -0.27
C GLY A 102 -3.40 1.31 0.20
N ASP A 103 -3.10 1.91 1.37
CA ASP A 103 -1.77 1.97 1.95
C ASP A 103 -1.48 0.67 2.69
N ARG A 104 -0.76 -0.22 2.01
CA ARG A 104 -0.30 -1.51 2.56
C ARG A 104 0.64 -1.36 3.78
N THR A 105 0.99 -0.14 4.18
CA THR A 105 1.80 0.18 5.36
C THR A 105 0.98 0.62 6.57
N ASN A 106 -0.31 0.91 6.40
CA ASN A 106 -1.20 1.32 7.48
C ASN A 106 -1.95 0.12 8.07
N ASP A 107 -1.35 -0.54 9.06
CA ASP A 107 -1.92 -1.73 9.71
C ASP A 107 -2.83 -1.45 10.90
N THR A 108 -3.34 -0.23 11.01
CA THR A 108 -4.34 0.09 12.04
C THR A 108 -5.58 -0.79 11.84
N PRO A 109 -6.10 -1.46 12.90
CA PRO A 109 -7.23 -2.37 12.77
C PRO A 109 -8.45 -1.77 12.05
N ASP A 110 -8.72 -0.47 12.24
CA ASP A 110 -9.83 0.24 11.62
C ASP A 110 -9.66 0.41 10.10
N ASN A 111 -8.41 0.49 9.63
CA ASN A 111 -8.08 0.51 8.21
C ASN A 111 -8.15 -0.88 7.56
N LEU A 112 -8.27 -1.95 8.33
CA LEU A 112 -8.33 -3.31 7.81
C LEU A 112 -9.77 -3.82 7.71
N ILE A 113 -10.08 -4.54 6.64
CA ILE A 113 -11.39 -5.16 6.42
C ILE A 113 -11.26 -6.55 5.81
N THR A 114 -12.06 -7.50 6.29
CA THR A 114 -12.18 -8.83 5.71
C THR A 114 -13.06 -8.82 4.46
N LEU A 115 -12.53 -9.27 3.33
CA LEU A 115 -13.25 -9.43 2.06
C LEU A 115 -13.01 -10.83 1.48
N CYS A 116 -14.00 -11.41 0.82
CA CYS A 116 -13.77 -12.60 -0.01
C CYS A 116 -13.00 -12.23 -1.29
N GLU A 117 -12.38 -13.21 -1.93
CA GLU A 117 -11.58 -13.03 -3.15
C GLU A 117 -12.31 -12.21 -4.24
N ARG A 118 -13.59 -12.48 -4.50
CA ARG A 118 -14.39 -11.75 -5.49
C ARG A 118 -14.53 -10.27 -5.14
N CYS A 119 -14.90 -9.97 -3.89
CA CYS A 119 -15.06 -8.58 -3.44
C CYS A 119 -13.71 -7.86 -3.41
N HIS A 120 -12.67 -8.54 -2.93
CA HIS A 120 -11.31 -8.01 -2.88
C HIS A 120 -10.80 -7.64 -4.29
N SER A 121 -10.94 -8.54 -5.27
CA SER A 121 -10.58 -8.28 -6.66
C SER A 121 -11.40 -7.16 -7.31
N SER A 122 -12.69 -7.05 -6.96
CA SER A 122 -13.54 -5.96 -7.43
C SER A 122 -13.06 -4.59 -6.94
N VAL A 123 -12.62 -4.49 -5.68
CA VAL A 123 -12.05 -3.24 -5.13
C VAL A 123 -10.77 -2.87 -5.90
N HIS A 124 -9.82 -3.80 -6.04
CA HIS A 124 -8.60 -3.56 -6.84
C HIS A 124 -8.88 -3.19 -8.30
N ALA A 125 -9.96 -3.73 -8.89
CA ALA A 125 -10.36 -3.37 -10.25
C ALA A 125 -10.94 -1.95 -10.34
N LYS A 126 -11.75 -1.52 -9.36
CA LYS A 126 -12.29 -0.15 -9.30
C LYS A 126 -11.19 0.88 -9.06
N GLU A 127 -10.25 0.59 -8.15
CA GLU A 127 -9.08 1.42 -7.90
C GLU A 127 -8.31 1.62 -9.21
N ARG A 128 -7.98 0.56 -9.94
CA ARG A 128 -7.30 0.63 -11.26
C ARG A 128 -8.07 1.43 -12.31
N LYS A 129 -9.40 1.37 -12.35
CA LYS A 129 -10.21 2.13 -13.31
C LYS A 129 -10.24 3.63 -13.00
N SER A 130 -10.22 4.01 -11.73
CA SER A 130 -10.13 5.43 -11.34
C SER A 130 -8.85 6.10 -11.86
N TRP A 131 -7.77 5.34 -12.03
CA TRP A 131 -6.51 5.80 -12.62
C TRP A 131 -6.61 6.11 -14.12
N HIS A 132 -7.33 5.31 -14.91
CA HIS A 132 -7.41 5.52 -16.37
C HIS A 132 -8.28 6.72 -16.77
N VAL A 133 -9.24 7.11 -15.92
CA VAL A 133 -10.10 8.29 -16.18
C VAL A 133 -9.31 9.59 -16.00
N TYR A 134 -8.28 9.61 -15.15
CA TYR A 134 -7.43 10.79 -14.95
C TYR A 134 -6.30 10.93 -15.98
N ASP A 135 -5.81 9.83 -16.55
CA ASP A 135 -4.72 9.85 -17.53
C ASP A 135 -5.21 10.26 -18.94
N SER A 136 -6.46 9.93 -19.27
CA SER A 136 -7.11 10.30 -20.55
C SER A 136 -7.49 11.78 -20.65
N GLY A 137 -7.44 12.55 -19.56
CA GLY A 137 -7.72 14.00 -19.55
C GLY A 137 -6.50 14.91 -19.76
N LEU A 138 -5.30 14.35 -19.96
CA LEU A 138 -4.05 15.10 -20.08
C LEU A 138 -3.49 15.21 -21.51
N GLN A 139 -4.16 14.63 -22.51
CA GLN A 139 -3.71 14.68 -23.92
C GLN A 139 -4.23 15.88 -24.74
N GLU A 140 -5.16 16.70 -24.22
CA GLU A 140 -5.76 17.82 -24.97
C GLU A 140 -5.27 19.23 -24.57
N ARG A 141 -4.02 19.35 -24.09
CA ARG A 141 -3.37 20.67 -23.93
C ARG A 141 -1.95 20.70 -24.47
N ARG A 142 -1.83 20.48 -25.78
CA ARG A 142 -0.68 20.94 -26.60
C ARG A 142 -1.21 21.52 -27.91
N THR A 143 -1.86 22.66 -27.80
CA THR A 143 -2.06 23.62 -28.89
C THR A 143 -2.05 25.00 -28.26
N VAL A 144 -0.92 25.70 -28.37
CA VAL A 144 -0.73 26.93 -29.16
C VAL A 144 0.74 27.01 -29.50
#